data_AF-A0A3B3DFS0-F1
#
_entry.id   AF-A0A3B3DFS0-F1
#
_cell.length_a   1.000
_cell.length_b   1.000
_cell.length_c   1.000
_cell.angle_alpha   90.00
_cell.angle_beta   90.00
_cell.angle_gamma   90.00
#
_symmetry.space_group_name_H-M   'P 1'
#
loop_
_entity.id
_entity.type
_entity.pdbx_description
1 polymer ?
#
loop_
_entity_poly.entity_id
_entity_poly.type
_entity_poly.pdbx_seq_one_letter_code
_entity_poly.pdbx_strand_id
1 'polypeptide(L)'
;MSIQRRGIHLDQSELLCKKGCGFYGNATWQGFCSKCWREEKQRQIQEDWALAERLQREEEEAYANRQQKTQSQAAVTPFNKFEERKNKEKSSKVNTVTKFFTPSTKTPPKKGPSPSSSTRRHSCLEDERATQEFIDFLKPLKSGREIFKQCRAFTEGMVYKQSNHPQMDAASQFNRLLSLPGSSDQVESVMDEVEKYMMTRLYKAVFCPETTDDEKKDLAIQKRIRSLHWVTLEMLCVPVDEEIPEVSDRVVKAITDVIEMDSKWVPKEKLACITRCSKHIFNAIKVSKKEAASADDFLPTLIYIVLKANPPRLQSNIQYITRFCNPSRLMSGEDGYYFTNLCCAVAFIEKLDAQSLNLSSEEFELYMSGQASPNWPQPRGASSCSSGSTTQADLSVLDKREEHVRKGARQLESDLIDWTNDVEQKVQSALESFPAGTQPPAGTAASEPAPAAPSAIDSENVENELLPPPLQPQVFAG
;
A
#
# COMPACT_ATOMS: atom_id res chain seq x y z
N MET A 1 -5.89 52.09 -25.56
CA MET A 1 -4.73 51.41 -24.93
C MET A 1 -4.44 50.16 -25.73
N SER A 2 -3.26 50.05 -26.34
CA SER A 2 -2.95 48.98 -27.30
C SER A 2 -2.27 47.81 -26.59
N ILE A 3 -2.85 46.61 -26.68
CA ILE A 3 -2.31 45.40 -26.03
C ILE A 3 -1.10 44.91 -26.82
N GLN A 4 0.10 45.21 -26.31
CA GLN A 4 1.36 44.81 -26.93
C GLN A 4 1.69 43.36 -26.55
N ARG A 5 1.31 42.40 -27.41
CA ARG A 5 1.67 40.99 -27.25
C ARG A 5 3.19 40.84 -27.30
N ARG A 6 3.82 40.50 -26.16
CA ARG A 6 5.22 40.07 -26.12
C ARG A 6 5.31 38.66 -26.70
N GLY A 7 5.58 38.56 -28.00
CA GLY A 7 5.91 37.29 -28.62
C GLY A 7 7.28 36.81 -28.12
N ILE A 8 7.38 35.53 -27.76
CA ILE A 8 8.67 34.89 -27.48
C ILE A 8 9.37 34.71 -28.83
N HIS A 9 10.45 35.44 -29.05
CA HIS A 9 11.31 35.25 -30.23
C HIS A 9 12.29 34.11 -29.92
N LEU A 10 11.94 32.90 -30.36
CA LEU A 10 12.83 31.75 -30.41
C LEU A 10 13.42 31.68 -31.83
N ASP A 11 14.74 31.70 -31.93
CA ASP A 11 15.38 31.55 -33.23
C ASP A 11 15.24 30.09 -33.72
N GLN A 12 14.99 29.91 -35.01
CA GLN A 12 14.72 28.58 -35.56
C GLN A 12 15.95 27.67 -35.46
N SER A 13 17.16 28.23 -35.38
CA SER A 13 18.39 27.47 -35.18
C SER A 13 18.46 26.77 -33.82
N GLU A 14 17.88 27.35 -32.76
CA GLU A 14 17.91 26.80 -31.39
C GLU A 14 17.03 25.54 -31.24
N LEU A 15 16.05 25.37 -32.13
CA LEU A 15 15.14 24.22 -32.14
C LEU A 15 15.70 23.04 -32.94
N LEU A 16 16.77 23.22 -33.72
CA LEU A 16 17.35 22.18 -34.57
C LEU A 16 18.22 21.19 -33.78
N CYS A 17 18.29 19.96 -34.28
CA CYS A 17 19.12 18.91 -33.72
C CYS A 17 20.59 19.33 -33.69
N LYS A 18 21.26 19.15 -32.55
CA LYS A 18 22.69 19.45 -32.35
C LYS A 18 23.66 18.79 -33.34
N LYS A 19 23.27 17.72 -34.06
CA LYS A 19 24.07 17.15 -35.17
C LYS A 19 23.88 17.87 -36.51
N GLY A 20 23.13 18.97 -36.57
CA GLY A 20 22.90 19.75 -37.80
C GLY A 20 22.08 19.02 -38.87
N CYS A 21 21.38 17.93 -38.52
CA CYS A 21 20.75 17.03 -39.49
C CYS A 21 19.42 17.54 -40.09
N GLY A 22 19.06 18.81 -39.91
CA GLY A 22 17.83 19.43 -40.44
C GLY A 22 16.52 19.05 -39.75
N PHE A 23 16.55 18.20 -38.73
CA PHE A 23 15.37 17.83 -37.92
C PHE A 23 15.38 18.55 -36.58
N TYR A 24 14.22 18.79 -35.98
CA TYR A 24 14.10 19.40 -34.66
C TYR A 24 14.64 18.48 -33.54
N GLY A 25 15.35 19.08 -32.59
CA GLY A 25 15.75 18.46 -31.33
C GLY A 25 14.78 18.82 -30.19
N ASN A 26 14.87 18.12 -29.07
CA ASN A 26 14.15 18.51 -27.85
C ASN A 26 15.03 18.38 -26.60
N ALA A 27 14.65 19.07 -25.52
CA ALA A 27 15.41 19.08 -24.27
C ALA A 27 15.56 17.68 -23.64
N THR A 28 14.52 16.84 -23.75
CA THR A 28 14.48 15.46 -23.23
C THR A 28 15.56 14.56 -23.86
N TRP A 29 15.92 14.80 -25.12
CA TRP A 29 17.02 14.15 -25.84
C TRP A 29 18.24 15.07 -25.96
N GLN A 30 18.47 15.94 -24.97
CA GLN A 30 19.63 16.83 -24.87
C GLN A 30 19.85 17.76 -26.08
N GLY A 31 18.82 18.03 -26.88
CA GLY A 31 18.89 18.79 -28.14
C GLY A 31 19.14 17.95 -29.39
N PHE A 32 19.07 16.62 -29.32
CA PHE A 32 19.11 15.74 -30.50
C PHE A 32 17.70 15.38 -30.99
N CYS A 33 17.57 15.05 -32.28
CA CYS A 33 16.36 14.43 -32.82
C CYS A 33 16.32 12.92 -32.51
N SER A 34 15.15 12.28 -32.66
CA SER A 34 14.92 10.86 -32.32
C SER A 34 15.83 9.85 -33.06
N LYS A 35 16.39 10.22 -34.21
CA LYS A 35 17.35 9.41 -34.97
C LYS A 35 18.75 9.58 -34.39
N CYS A 36 19.26 10.82 -34.34
CA CYS A 36 20.59 11.12 -33.83
C CYS A 36 20.77 10.75 -32.35
N TRP A 37 19.70 10.83 -31.54
CA TRP A 37 19.69 10.37 -30.15
C TRP A 37 19.88 8.85 -30.02
N ARG A 38 19.23 8.05 -30.87
CA ARG A 38 19.42 6.60 -30.89
C ARG A 38 20.83 6.21 -31.34
N GLU A 39 21.34 6.86 -32.37
CA GLU A 39 22.72 6.66 -32.85
C GLU A 39 23.75 7.01 -31.76
N GLU A 40 23.58 8.14 -31.06
CA GLU A 40 24.48 8.56 -29.99
C GLU A 40 24.43 7.61 -28.79
N LYS A 41 23.23 7.25 -28.34
CA LYS A 41 23.03 6.28 -27.24
C LYS A 41 23.62 4.92 -27.57
N GLN A 42 23.53 4.48 -28.82
CA GLN A 42 24.07 3.19 -29.25
C GLN A 42 25.60 3.21 -29.40
N ARG A 43 26.20 4.35 -29.76
CA ARG A 43 27.66 4.54 -29.68
C ARG A 43 28.14 4.55 -28.23
N GLN A 44 27.44 5.25 -27.34
CA GLN A 44 27.77 5.28 -25.91
C GLN A 44 27.76 3.87 -25.29
N ILE A 45 26.74 3.04 -25.59
CA ILE A 45 26.68 1.65 -25.14
C ILE A 45 27.90 0.82 -25.63
N GLN A 46 28.37 1.06 -26.86
CA GLN A 46 29.56 0.38 -27.39
C GLN A 46 30.87 0.87 -26.71
N GLU A 47 30.98 2.16 -26.42
CA GLU A 47 32.10 2.76 -25.70
C GLU A 47 32.17 2.25 -24.25
N ASP A 48 31.03 2.20 -23.55
CA ASP A 48 30.91 1.65 -22.18
C ASP A 48 31.25 0.15 -22.15
N TRP A 49 30.82 -0.62 -23.15
CA TRP A 49 31.14 -2.05 -23.24
C TRP A 49 32.64 -2.30 -23.49
N ALA A 50 33.25 -1.53 -24.38
CA ALA A 50 34.70 -1.61 -24.62
C ALA A 50 35.54 -1.15 -23.41
N LEU A 51 35.04 -0.17 -22.64
CA LEU A 51 35.65 0.24 -21.38
C LEU A 51 35.57 -0.87 -20.32
N ALA A 52 34.42 -1.52 -20.19
CA ALA A 52 34.24 -2.64 -19.28
C ALA A 52 35.16 -3.83 -19.64
N GLU A 53 35.28 -4.18 -20.92
CA GLU A 53 36.19 -5.23 -21.37
C GLU A 53 37.66 -4.92 -21.04
N ARG A 54 38.07 -3.65 -21.18
CA ARG A 54 39.44 -3.23 -20.83
C ARG A 54 39.70 -3.31 -19.33
N LEU A 55 38.76 -2.82 -18.50
CA LEU A 55 38.87 -2.90 -17.04
C LEU A 55 38.92 -4.35 -16.55
N GLN A 56 38.16 -5.25 -17.17
CA GLN A 56 38.19 -6.67 -16.83
C GLN A 56 39.55 -7.31 -17.17
N ARG A 57 40.15 -6.97 -18.32
CA ARG A 57 41.53 -7.41 -18.63
C ARG A 57 42.56 -6.88 -17.64
N GLU A 58 42.47 -5.60 -17.25
CA GLU A 58 43.36 -5.01 -16.23
C GLU A 58 43.22 -5.73 -14.87
N GLU A 59 42.01 -6.13 -14.48
CA GLU A 59 41.75 -6.91 -13.26
C GLU A 59 42.31 -8.34 -13.34
N GLU A 60 42.12 -9.04 -14.47
CA GLU A 60 42.66 -10.37 -14.72
C GLU A 60 44.21 -10.37 -14.72
N GLU A 61 44.85 -9.37 -15.33
CA GLU A 61 46.30 -9.16 -15.31
C GLU A 61 46.82 -8.88 -13.89
N ALA A 62 46.13 -8.03 -13.11
CA ALA A 62 46.48 -7.76 -11.72
C ALA A 62 46.37 -9.02 -10.84
N TYR A 63 45.37 -9.87 -11.09
CA TYR A 63 45.19 -11.13 -10.38
C TYR A 63 46.28 -12.16 -10.72
N ALA A 64 46.63 -12.31 -12.00
CA ALA A 64 47.70 -13.19 -12.45
C ALA A 64 49.08 -12.79 -11.87
N ASN A 65 49.38 -11.49 -11.85
CA ASN A 65 50.61 -10.94 -11.28
C ASN A 65 50.70 -11.18 -9.75
N ARG A 66 49.55 -11.09 -9.04
CA ARG A 66 49.46 -11.45 -7.61
C ARG A 66 49.74 -12.94 -7.37
N GLN A 67 49.28 -13.85 -8.22
CA GLN A 67 49.60 -15.27 -8.10
C GLN A 67 51.08 -15.57 -8.34
N GLN A 68 51.72 -14.99 -9.36
CA GLN A 68 53.16 -15.20 -9.64
C GLN A 68 54.07 -14.75 -8.48
N LYS A 69 53.73 -13.65 -7.79
CA LYS A 69 54.43 -13.20 -6.57
C LYS A 69 54.29 -14.15 -5.37
N THR A 70 53.29 -15.02 -5.37
CA THR A 70 53.02 -15.95 -4.26
C THR A 70 53.75 -17.28 -4.46
N GLN A 71 54.06 -17.65 -5.71
CA GLN A 71 54.70 -18.92 -6.06
C GLN A 71 56.25 -18.88 -6.03
N SER A 72 56.84 -17.69 -5.91
CA SER A 72 58.30 -17.45 -5.96
C SER A 72 59.00 -17.40 -4.59
N GLN A 73 58.31 -17.71 -3.48
CA GLN A 73 58.88 -17.74 -2.11
C GLN A 73 58.65 -19.08 -1.35
N ALA A 74 58.56 -20.22 -2.07
CA ALA A 74 58.27 -21.52 -1.46
C ALA A 74 59.27 -22.64 -1.83
N ALA A 75 60.56 -22.47 -1.49
CA ALA A 75 61.52 -23.58 -1.42
C ALA A 75 62.74 -23.28 -0.50
N VAL A 76 63.23 -24.33 0.17
CA VAL A 76 64.46 -24.43 1.00
C VAL A 76 64.33 -23.98 2.49
N THR A 77 65.09 -24.65 3.36
CA THR A 77 64.71 -25.05 4.74
C THR A 77 65.66 -24.50 5.85
N PRO A 78 65.94 -25.11 7.03
CA PRO A 78 65.48 -24.54 8.30
C PRO A 78 66.54 -24.30 9.41
N PHE A 79 66.09 -23.65 10.50
CA PHE A 79 66.62 -23.63 11.88
C PHE A 79 67.80 -22.72 12.30
N ASN A 80 67.64 -22.21 13.54
CA ASN A 80 68.52 -21.42 14.42
C ASN A 80 68.47 -19.89 14.27
N LYS A 81 68.59 -19.03 15.30
CA LYS A 81 68.52 -19.01 16.79
C LYS A 81 69.37 -17.78 17.18
N PHE A 82 68.94 -16.98 18.18
CA PHE A 82 69.62 -15.73 18.63
C PHE A 82 69.43 -14.55 17.66
N GLU A 83 69.26 -13.27 18.04
CA GLU A 83 69.39 -12.60 19.35
C GLU A 83 68.38 -11.41 19.47
N GLU A 84 68.04 -11.01 20.71
CA GLU A 84 67.61 -9.69 21.27
C GLU A 84 67.14 -8.47 20.39
N ARG A 85 66.37 -7.47 20.85
CA ARG A 85 65.80 -7.05 22.17
C ARG A 85 64.73 -5.95 21.97
N LYS A 86 63.74 -5.85 22.87
CA LYS A 86 62.86 -4.68 23.17
C LYS A 86 62.03 -4.10 21.99
N ASN A 87 60.88 -3.44 22.20
CA ASN A 87 60.32 -2.89 23.44
C ASN A 87 58.81 -3.19 23.54
N LYS A 88 58.29 -3.40 24.76
CA LYS A 88 56.86 -3.63 25.02
C LYS A 88 56.48 -3.01 26.36
N GLU A 89 55.75 -1.90 26.32
CA GLU A 89 55.23 -1.21 27.50
C GLU A 89 53.73 -1.47 27.70
N LYS A 90 53.20 -1.15 28.89
CA LYS A 90 52.09 -1.88 29.53
C LYS A 90 50.86 -1.00 29.80
N SER A 91 49.69 -1.64 29.80
CA SER A 91 48.60 -1.40 30.77
C SER A 91 47.79 -2.70 30.91
N SER A 92 48.03 -3.53 31.94
CA SER A 92 47.50 -3.46 33.31
C SER A 92 46.06 -3.97 33.45
N LYS A 93 45.91 -5.23 33.89
CA LYS A 93 44.66 -5.75 34.48
C LYS A 93 44.53 -5.27 35.93
N VAL A 94 43.28 -5.09 36.38
CA VAL A 94 42.92 -5.15 37.80
C VAL A 94 41.90 -6.27 37.98
N ASN A 95 42.11 -7.13 38.97
CA ASN A 95 41.13 -8.09 39.47
C ASN A 95 40.57 -7.54 40.78
N THR A 96 39.25 -7.62 40.98
CA THR A 96 38.66 -7.50 42.32
C THR A 96 37.67 -8.64 42.55
N VAL A 97 37.72 -9.20 43.76
CA VAL A 97 36.99 -10.40 44.16
C VAL A 97 35.78 -10.02 44.99
N THR A 98 34.62 -10.63 44.71
CA THR A 98 33.62 -10.92 45.75
C THR A 98 32.75 -12.11 45.36
N LYS A 99 32.87 -13.20 46.12
CA LYS A 99 31.85 -14.27 46.20
C LYS A 99 30.82 -13.87 47.25
N PHE A 100 29.52 -14.01 46.96
CA PHE A 100 28.37 -14.26 47.86
C PHE A 100 27.12 -14.43 46.95
N PHE A 101 26.14 -15.30 47.17
CA PHE A 101 25.92 -16.40 48.13
C PHE A 101 25.44 -17.66 47.37
N THR A 102 25.41 -18.82 48.03
CA THR A 102 24.46 -19.91 47.76
C THR A 102 23.56 -20.10 48.98
N PRO A 103 22.31 -20.53 48.77
CA PRO A 103 21.83 -21.70 49.51
C PRO A 103 21.22 -22.77 48.59
N SER A 104 21.15 -24.00 49.10
CA SER A 104 20.67 -25.20 48.40
C SER A 104 19.22 -25.50 48.75
N THR A 105 18.38 -25.82 47.75
CA THR A 105 17.25 -26.75 47.90
C THR A 105 16.95 -27.49 46.58
N LYS A 106 16.52 -28.74 46.70
CA LYS A 106 16.16 -29.63 45.59
C LYS A 106 14.71 -29.39 45.14
N THR A 107 14.48 -29.10 43.85
CA THR A 107 13.29 -29.51 43.06
C THR A 107 13.51 -29.21 41.56
N PRO A 108 12.95 -29.99 40.62
CA PRO A 108 13.14 -29.76 39.18
C PRO A 108 12.04 -28.87 38.56
N PRO A 109 12.38 -27.77 37.87
CA PRO A 109 11.44 -27.08 37.00
C PRO A 109 11.45 -27.66 35.57
N LYS A 110 10.27 -27.74 34.97
CA LYS A 110 10.02 -28.30 33.63
C LYS A 110 10.76 -27.53 32.54
N LYS A 111 11.33 -28.24 31.56
CA LYS A 111 11.80 -27.62 30.30
C LYS A 111 10.59 -27.11 29.51
N GLY A 112 10.42 -25.80 29.43
CA GLY A 112 9.63 -25.17 28.37
C GLY A 112 10.34 -25.29 27.02
N PRO A 113 9.63 -25.38 25.89
CA PRO A 113 10.25 -25.51 24.58
C PRO A 113 10.86 -24.18 24.09
N SER A 114 12.14 -24.20 23.73
CA SER A 114 12.78 -23.06 23.06
C SER A 114 12.36 -22.99 21.58
N PRO A 115 11.91 -21.81 21.07
CA PRO A 115 11.31 -21.69 19.74
C PRO A 115 12.29 -21.88 18.56
N SER A 116 13.60 -21.93 18.80
CA SER A 116 14.61 -22.15 17.77
C SER A 116 14.71 -23.60 17.29
N SER A 117 14.19 -24.57 18.04
CA SER A 117 14.33 -26.00 17.72
C SER A 117 13.27 -26.53 16.75
N SER A 118 12.09 -25.90 16.68
CA SER A 118 11.00 -26.23 15.73
C SER A 118 11.32 -25.72 14.33
N THR A 119 11.68 -24.45 14.20
CA THR A 119 11.92 -23.78 12.90
C THR A 119 13.08 -24.38 12.10
N ARG A 120 14.08 -24.95 12.78
CA ARG A 120 15.22 -25.64 12.15
C ARG A 120 14.88 -27.07 11.69
N ARG A 121 13.95 -27.74 12.38
CA ARG A 121 13.39 -29.04 11.95
C ARG A 121 12.45 -28.88 10.77
N HIS A 122 11.61 -27.85 10.78
CA HIS A 122 10.62 -27.60 9.72
C HIS A 122 11.29 -27.44 8.34
N SER A 123 12.31 -26.58 8.23
CA SER A 123 13.02 -26.43 6.94
C SER A 123 13.79 -27.68 6.52
N CYS A 124 14.29 -28.50 7.45
CA CYS A 124 14.93 -29.76 7.07
C CYS A 124 13.94 -30.69 6.35
N LEU A 125 12.68 -30.71 6.82
CA LEU A 125 11.61 -31.51 6.22
C LEU A 125 11.09 -30.92 4.90
N GLU A 126 11.04 -29.59 4.77
CA GLU A 126 10.70 -28.90 3.52
C GLU A 126 11.80 -29.05 2.47
N ASP A 127 13.07 -28.93 2.86
CA ASP A 127 14.24 -29.17 1.99
C ASP A 127 14.28 -30.63 1.49
N GLU A 128 14.03 -31.62 2.38
CA GLU A 128 13.95 -33.03 2.02
C GLU A 128 12.77 -33.32 1.09
N ARG A 129 11.58 -32.77 1.39
CA ARG A 129 10.39 -32.89 0.53
C ARG A 129 10.63 -32.30 -0.85
N ALA A 130 11.10 -31.05 -0.94
CA ALA A 130 11.37 -30.38 -2.21
C ALA A 130 12.46 -31.11 -3.01
N THR A 131 13.46 -31.69 -2.34
CA THR A 131 14.46 -32.55 -2.99
C THR A 131 13.85 -33.81 -3.57
N GLN A 132 12.94 -34.47 -2.83
CA GLN A 132 12.28 -35.69 -3.30
C GLN A 132 11.32 -35.41 -4.47
N GLU A 133 10.46 -34.38 -4.35
CA GLU A 133 9.56 -33.95 -5.42
C GLU A 133 10.33 -33.60 -6.71
N PHE A 134 11.43 -32.86 -6.59
CA PHE A 134 12.27 -32.48 -7.73
C PHE A 134 12.96 -33.68 -8.38
N ILE A 135 13.47 -34.63 -7.60
CA ILE A 135 14.01 -35.90 -8.13
C ILE A 135 12.92 -36.68 -8.87
N ASP A 136 11.72 -36.76 -8.30
CA ASP A 136 10.60 -37.50 -8.90
C ASP A 136 10.11 -36.88 -10.21
N PHE A 137 10.06 -35.54 -10.29
CA PHE A 137 9.78 -34.81 -11.52
C PHE A 137 10.88 -34.99 -12.60
N LEU A 138 12.15 -35.06 -12.20
CA LEU A 138 13.28 -35.22 -13.13
C LEU A 138 13.49 -36.67 -13.62
N LYS A 139 12.95 -37.69 -12.93
CA LYS A 139 13.04 -39.12 -13.34
C LYS A 139 12.67 -39.41 -14.81
N PRO A 140 11.55 -38.91 -15.37
CA PRO A 140 11.18 -39.16 -16.78
C PRO A 140 12.08 -38.43 -17.80
N LEU A 141 12.89 -37.45 -17.40
CA LEU A 141 13.67 -36.62 -18.31
C LEU A 141 15.05 -37.23 -18.60
N LYS A 142 15.40 -37.37 -19.89
CA LYS A 142 16.69 -37.91 -20.34
C LYS A 142 17.90 -37.18 -19.72
N SER A 143 17.78 -35.86 -19.52
CA SER A 143 18.82 -35.01 -18.91
C SER A 143 18.64 -34.77 -17.40
N GLY A 144 17.60 -35.34 -16.77
CA GLY A 144 17.19 -34.99 -15.41
C GLY A 144 18.29 -35.20 -14.35
N ARG A 145 19.12 -36.23 -14.50
CA ARG A 145 20.25 -36.48 -13.57
C ARG A 145 21.31 -35.38 -13.61
N GLU A 146 21.59 -34.81 -14.78
CA GLU A 146 22.58 -33.74 -14.93
C GLU A 146 22.01 -32.41 -14.45
N ILE A 147 20.73 -32.11 -14.76
CA ILE A 147 20.01 -30.95 -14.21
C ILE A 147 20.02 -30.97 -12.68
N PHE A 148 19.66 -32.11 -12.06
CA PHE A 148 19.69 -32.27 -10.60
C PHE A 148 21.10 -32.02 -10.02
N LYS A 149 22.13 -32.59 -10.65
CA LYS A 149 23.52 -32.44 -10.22
C LYS A 149 23.98 -30.97 -10.28
N GLN A 150 23.64 -30.25 -11.34
CA GLN A 150 23.97 -28.83 -11.51
C GLN A 150 23.22 -27.96 -10.49
N CYS A 151 21.90 -28.14 -10.34
CA CYS A 151 21.09 -27.40 -9.36
C CYS A 151 21.57 -27.64 -7.92
N ARG A 152 21.92 -28.88 -7.59
CA ARG A 152 22.47 -29.25 -6.29
C ARG A 152 23.84 -28.61 -6.04
N ALA A 153 24.77 -28.71 -6.98
CA ALA A 153 26.11 -28.13 -6.87
C ALA A 153 26.05 -26.59 -6.72
N PHE A 154 25.15 -25.92 -7.46
CA PHE A 154 24.88 -24.50 -7.29
C PHE A 154 24.34 -24.17 -5.89
N THR A 155 23.32 -24.91 -5.43
CA THR A 155 22.70 -24.68 -4.11
C THR A 155 23.70 -24.86 -2.97
N GLU A 156 24.53 -25.91 -3.02
CA GLU A 156 25.59 -26.15 -2.04
C GLU A 156 26.70 -25.09 -2.13
N GLY A 157 27.09 -24.66 -3.34
CA GLY A 157 28.08 -23.60 -3.57
C GLY A 157 27.62 -22.22 -3.11
N MET A 158 26.34 -21.88 -3.28
CA MET A 158 25.69 -20.65 -2.80
C MET A 158 25.78 -20.52 -1.27
N VAL A 159 25.39 -21.58 -0.55
CA VAL A 159 25.43 -21.63 0.92
C VAL A 159 26.87 -21.52 1.44
N TYR A 160 27.85 -22.06 0.72
CA TYR A 160 29.26 -21.96 1.07
C TYR A 160 29.87 -20.57 0.81
N LYS A 161 29.53 -19.93 -0.32
CA LYS A 161 30.05 -18.61 -0.72
C LYS A 161 29.55 -17.45 0.13
N GLN A 162 28.51 -17.64 0.94
CA GLN A 162 27.84 -16.56 1.69
C GLN A 162 28.73 -15.81 2.72
N SER A 163 29.95 -16.30 2.98
CA SER A 163 30.96 -15.59 3.77
C SER A 163 31.66 -14.43 3.02
N ASN A 164 31.64 -14.42 1.68
CA ASN A 164 32.38 -13.45 0.85
C ASN A 164 31.47 -12.91 -0.29
N HIS A 165 31.01 -11.66 -0.13
CA HIS A 165 30.14 -10.87 -1.03
C HIS A 165 30.64 -10.82 -2.52
N PRO A 166 29.81 -10.58 -3.58
CA PRO A 166 28.40 -10.13 -3.62
C PRO A 166 27.39 -11.08 -4.31
N GLN A 167 26.12 -10.90 -3.94
CA GLN A 167 24.93 -11.58 -4.49
C GLN A 167 24.63 -11.30 -5.99
N MET A 168 25.31 -10.33 -6.61
CA MET A 168 25.10 -9.92 -8.01
C MET A 168 25.59 -10.98 -9.03
N ASP A 169 26.60 -11.77 -8.64
CA ASP A 169 27.08 -12.94 -9.37
C ASP A 169 26.08 -14.12 -9.27
N ALA A 170 25.39 -14.26 -8.13
CA ALA A 170 24.44 -15.34 -7.89
C ALA A 170 23.19 -15.28 -8.80
N ALA A 171 22.58 -14.10 -8.96
CA ALA A 171 21.45 -13.91 -9.87
C ALA A 171 21.85 -14.14 -11.34
N SER A 172 23.05 -13.69 -11.73
CA SER A 172 23.60 -13.88 -13.07
C SER A 172 23.91 -15.35 -13.37
N GLN A 173 24.49 -16.08 -12.40
CA GLN A 173 24.73 -17.53 -12.49
C GLN A 173 23.42 -18.32 -12.48
N PHE A 174 22.43 -17.91 -11.69
CA PHE A 174 21.09 -18.50 -11.69
C PHE A 174 20.44 -18.37 -13.08
N ASN A 175 20.40 -17.17 -13.66
CA ASN A 175 19.87 -16.94 -15.01
C ASN A 175 20.64 -17.72 -16.11
N ARG A 176 21.96 -17.93 -15.94
CA ARG A 176 22.73 -18.81 -16.82
C ARG A 176 22.37 -20.29 -16.64
N LEU A 177 22.14 -20.75 -15.42
CA LEU A 177 21.72 -22.13 -15.10
C LEU A 177 20.29 -22.42 -15.61
N LEU A 178 19.45 -21.38 -15.63
CA LEU A 178 18.13 -21.34 -16.27
C LEU A 178 18.19 -21.31 -17.82
N SER A 179 19.34 -21.10 -18.47
CA SER A 179 19.40 -21.00 -19.95
C SER A 179 19.50 -22.37 -20.66
N LEU A 180 18.71 -23.37 -20.23
CA LEU A 180 18.78 -24.75 -20.75
C LEU A 180 18.12 -24.90 -22.15
N PRO A 181 18.77 -25.55 -23.13
CA PRO A 181 18.21 -25.75 -24.46
C PRO A 181 17.17 -26.90 -24.50
N GLY A 182 15.99 -26.63 -25.08
CA GLY A 182 14.92 -27.62 -25.28
C GLY A 182 13.70 -27.04 -26.01
N SER A 183 12.61 -27.81 -26.13
CA SER A 183 11.33 -27.33 -26.68
C SER A 183 10.56 -26.48 -25.67
N SER A 184 10.01 -25.35 -26.13
CA SER A 184 9.45 -24.26 -25.29
C SER A 184 8.71 -24.72 -24.04
N ASP A 185 7.61 -25.45 -24.20
CA ASP A 185 6.69 -25.80 -23.11
C ASP A 185 7.32 -26.76 -22.08
N GLN A 186 8.20 -27.67 -22.53
CA GLN A 186 8.92 -28.58 -21.63
C GLN A 186 10.05 -27.85 -20.90
N VAL A 187 10.68 -26.87 -21.53
CA VAL A 187 11.68 -26.01 -20.88
C VAL A 187 11.03 -25.20 -19.77
N GLU A 188 9.91 -24.51 -20.03
CA GLU A 188 9.22 -23.70 -19.01
C GLU A 188 8.79 -24.53 -17.79
N SER A 189 8.21 -25.72 -17.99
CA SER A 189 7.84 -26.59 -16.86
C SER A 189 9.04 -27.10 -16.06
N VAL A 190 10.18 -27.38 -16.71
CA VAL A 190 11.40 -27.78 -16.01
C VAL A 190 11.99 -26.62 -15.23
N MET A 191 11.95 -25.42 -15.81
CA MET A 191 12.45 -24.18 -15.24
C MET A 191 11.70 -23.76 -13.98
N ASP A 192 10.38 -23.92 -13.98
CA ASP A 192 9.55 -23.64 -12.81
C ASP A 192 9.85 -24.60 -11.64
N GLU A 193 10.11 -25.89 -11.90
CA GLU A 193 10.53 -26.84 -10.86
C GLU A 193 11.99 -26.62 -10.41
N VAL A 194 12.88 -26.17 -11.30
CA VAL A 194 14.23 -25.71 -10.94
C VAL A 194 14.16 -24.49 -10.02
N GLU A 195 13.36 -23.47 -10.35
CA GLU A 195 13.14 -22.30 -9.49
C GLU A 195 12.58 -22.72 -8.13
N LYS A 196 11.52 -23.55 -8.11
CA LYS A 196 10.91 -24.08 -6.88
C LYS A 196 11.93 -24.81 -6.00
N TYR A 197 12.70 -25.74 -6.55
CA TYR A 197 13.71 -26.50 -5.81
C TYR A 197 14.80 -25.59 -5.22
N MET A 198 15.38 -24.73 -6.06
CA MET A 198 16.50 -23.86 -5.65
C MET A 198 16.04 -22.83 -4.64
N MET A 199 14.89 -22.19 -4.86
CA MET A 199 14.40 -21.13 -4.00
C MET A 199 13.88 -21.65 -2.66
N THR A 200 13.27 -22.83 -2.60
CA THR A 200 12.90 -23.46 -1.31
C THR A 200 14.11 -23.58 -0.38
N ARG A 201 15.25 -24.06 -0.92
CA ARG A 201 16.48 -24.28 -0.14
C ARG A 201 17.27 -23.00 0.12
N LEU A 202 17.23 -22.03 -0.79
CA LEU A 202 18.00 -20.79 -0.71
C LEU A 202 17.27 -19.64 -0.02
N TYR A 203 15.93 -19.69 0.13
CA TYR A 203 15.11 -18.58 0.64
C TYR A 203 15.68 -17.97 1.94
N LYS A 204 16.01 -18.81 2.93
CA LYS A 204 16.57 -18.37 4.22
C LYS A 204 17.95 -17.72 4.13
N ALA A 205 18.68 -17.96 3.05
CA ALA A 205 19.99 -17.37 2.79
C ALA A 205 19.88 -16.08 1.97
N VAL A 206 18.99 -16.02 0.97
CA VAL A 206 19.00 -14.94 -0.03
C VAL A 206 17.88 -13.91 0.12
N PHE A 207 16.84 -14.19 0.92
CA PHE A 207 15.76 -13.25 1.22
C PHE A 207 16.15 -12.32 2.37
N CYS A 208 16.04 -11.00 2.16
CA CYS A 208 16.38 -9.96 3.14
C CYS A 208 17.77 -10.18 3.83
N PRO A 209 18.86 -10.30 3.06
CA PRO A 209 20.17 -10.58 3.64
C PRO A 209 20.75 -9.35 4.36
N GLU A 210 21.37 -9.58 5.52
CA GLU A 210 21.97 -8.54 6.40
C GLU A 210 23.02 -7.65 5.71
N THR A 211 23.55 -8.07 4.55
CA THR A 211 24.54 -7.31 3.76
C THR A 211 23.92 -6.26 2.83
N THR A 212 22.59 -6.24 2.68
CA THR A 212 21.86 -5.29 1.80
C THR A 212 21.13 -4.22 2.60
N ASP A 213 20.54 -3.23 1.92
CA ASP A 213 19.69 -2.22 2.53
C ASP A 213 18.18 -2.57 2.46
N ASP A 214 17.84 -3.82 2.13
CA ASP A 214 16.46 -4.28 1.94
C ASP A 214 15.61 -4.10 3.21
N GLU A 215 16.11 -4.47 4.40
CA GLU A 215 15.41 -4.25 5.67
C GLU A 215 15.18 -2.76 5.97
N LYS A 216 16.14 -1.89 5.61
CA LYS A 216 16.02 -0.44 5.82
C LYS A 216 14.94 0.15 4.92
N LYS A 217 14.86 -0.33 3.67
CA LYS A 217 13.81 0.02 2.71
C LYS A 217 12.44 -0.50 3.16
N ASP A 218 12.35 -1.73 3.68
CA ASP A 218 11.13 -2.27 4.27
C ASP A 218 10.60 -1.42 5.42
N LEU A 219 11.48 -1.04 6.35
CA LEU A 219 11.11 -0.16 7.48
C LEU A 219 10.72 1.24 7.02
N ALA A 220 11.35 1.77 5.95
CA ALA A 220 11.00 3.06 5.37
C ALA A 220 9.62 3.03 4.71
N ILE A 221 9.36 2.08 3.81
CA ILE A 221 8.06 1.97 3.11
C ILE A 221 6.92 1.65 4.09
N GLN A 222 7.14 0.78 5.08
CA GLN A 222 6.11 0.46 6.07
C GLN A 222 5.72 1.67 6.92
N LYS A 223 6.70 2.50 7.34
CA LYS A 223 6.44 3.76 8.03
C LYS A 223 5.74 4.76 7.13
N ARG A 224 6.13 4.83 5.85
CA ARG A 224 5.52 5.71 4.85
C ARG A 224 4.05 5.36 4.60
N ILE A 225 3.74 4.10 4.33
CA ILE A 225 2.35 3.61 4.19
C ILE A 225 1.56 3.93 5.47
N ARG A 226 2.14 3.67 6.65
CA ARG A 226 1.48 3.98 7.93
C ARG A 226 1.17 5.48 8.10
N SER A 227 2.03 6.38 7.62
CA SER A 227 1.75 7.84 7.65
C SER A 227 0.67 8.30 6.67
N LEU A 228 0.34 7.47 5.67
CA LEU A 228 -0.67 7.74 4.63
C LEU A 228 -2.00 7.01 4.90
N HIS A 229 -2.24 6.54 6.12
CA HIS A 229 -3.46 5.78 6.48
C HIS A 229 -4.77 6.58 6.28
N TRP A 230 -4.67 7.90 6.17
CA TRP A 230 -5.80 8.83 6.03
C TRP A 230 -6.30 8.97 4.59
N VAL A 231 -5.53 8.51 3.59
CA VAL A 231 -5.89 8.63 2.16
C VAL A 231 -7.18 7.84 1.86
N THR A 232 -8.13 8.49 1.18
CA THR A 232 -9.43 7.93 0.81
C THR A 232 -9.47 7.48 -0.66
N LEU A 233 -10.51 6.73 -1.03
CA LEU A 233 -10.80 6.32 -2.41
C LEU A 233 -10.92 7.55 -3.34
N GLU A 234 -11.62 8.58 -2.89
CA GLU A 234 -11.91 9.80 -3.65
C GLU A 234 -10.63 10.59 -4.01
N MET A 235 -9.69 10.71 -3.07
CA MET A 235 -8.41 11.43 -3.28
C MET A 235 -7.52 10.78 -4.35
N LEU A 236 -7.68 9.47 -4.55
CA LEU A 236 -6.98 8.70 -5.57
C LEU A 236 -7.84 8.47 -6.83
N CYS A 237 -9.03 9.06 -6.91
CA CYS A 237 -10.01 8.84 -7.98
C CYS A 237 -10.33 7.35 -8.24
N VAL A 238 -10.36 6.53 -7.19
CA VAL A 238 -10.54 5.07 -7.29
C VAL A 238 -12.01 4.75 -7.63
N PRO A 239 -12.28 4.04 -8.74
CA PRO A 239 -13.64 3.76 -9.20
C PRO A 239 -14.19 2.47 -8.56
N VAL A 240 -14.12 2.39 -7.24
CA VAL A 240 -14.54 1.24 -6.42
C VAL A 240 -15.48 1.73 -5.33
N ASP A 241 -16.66 1.13 -5.26
CA ASP A 241 -17.67 1.45 -4.26
C ASP A 241 -17.68 0.40 -3.14
N GLU A 242 -17.06 0.71 -2.01
CA GLU A 242 -16.97 -0.20 -0.86
C GLU A 242 -18.31 -0.38 -0.10
N GLU A 243 -19.33 0.46 -0.36
CA GLU A 243 -20.66 0.29 0.21
C GLU A 243 -21.37 -0.96 -0.35
N ILE A 244 -20.94 -1.44 -1.52
CA ILE A 244 -21.42 -2.68 -2.12
C ILE A 244 -20.73 -3.89 -1.43
N PRO A 245 -21.47 -4.77 -0.72
CA PRO A 245 -20.84 -5.84 0.06
C PRO A 245 -20.00 -6.83 -0.76
N GLU A 246 -20.38 -7.10 -2.02
CA GLU A 246 -19.55 -7.93 -2.91
C GLU A 246 -18.21 -7.25 -3.23
N VAL A 247 -18.21 -5.94 -3.47
CA VAL A 247 -17.00 -5.17 -3.79
C VAL A 247 -16.06 -5.14 -2.58
N SER A 248 -16.61 -4.89 -1.38
CA SER A 248 -15.87 -4.95 -0.11
C SER A 248 -15.20 -6.33 0.10
N ASP A 249 -15.92 -7.43 -0.15
CA ASP A 249 -15.33 -8.79 -0.11
C ASP A 249 -14.19 -8.99 -1.13
N ARG A 250 -14.30 -8.44 -2.36
CA ARG A 250 -13.19 -8.47 -3.33
C ARG A 250 -11.99 -7.64 -2.87
N VAL A 251 -12.21 -6.47 -2.27
CA VAL A 251 -11.17 -5.60 -1.70
C VAL A 251 -10.44 -6.31 -0.56
N VAL A 252 -11.15 -6.93 0.37
CA VAL A 252 -10.57 -7.72 1.47
C VAL A 252 -9.77 -8.92 0.95
N LYS A 253 -10.23 -9.59 -0.11
CA LYS A 253 -9.49 -10.68 -0.76
C LYS A 253 -8.19 -10.19 -1.43
N ALA A 254 -8.23 -9.05 -2.13
CA ALA A 254 -7.03 -8.44 -2.71
C ALA A 254 -6.00 -8.04 -1.63
N ILE A 255 -6.45 -7.45 -0.53
CA ILE A 255 -5.62 -7.15 0.66
C ILE A 255 -5.00 -8.43 1.23
N THR A 256 -5.79 -9.50 1.34
CA THR A 256 -5.31 -10.79 1.86
C THR A 256 -4.24 -11.40 0.95
N ASP A 257 -4.45 -11.43 -0.36
CA ASP A 257 -3.48 -11.96 -1.33
C ASP A 257 -2.13 -11.21 -1.29
N VAL A 258 -2.14 -9.87 -1.24
CA VAL A 258 -0.88 -9.10 -1.21
C VAL A 258 -0.14 -9.23 0.12
N ILE A 259 -0.84 -9.51 1.22
CA ILE A 259 -0.21 -9.88 2.50
C ILE A 259 0.33 -11.33 2.44
N GLU A 260 -0.42 -12.26 1.83
CA GLU A 260 -0.02 -13.68 1.71
C GLU A 260 1.27 -13.86 0.90
N MET A 261 1.58 -12.94 -0.01
CA MET A 261 2.83 -12.90 -0.80
C MET A 261 4.08 -13.14 0.08
N ASP A 262 4.16 -12.54 1.26
CA ASP A 262 5.34 -12.67 2.13
C ASP A 262 5.51 -14.08 2.72
N SER A 263 4.43 -14.86 2.82
CA SER A 263 4.44 -16.24 3.34
C SER A 263 5.05 -17.25 2.35
N LYS A 264 5.05 -16.94 1.05
CA LYS A 264 5.57 -17.85 0.01
C LYS A 264 7.09 -17.78 -0.06
N TRP A 265 7.74 -18.88 -0.43
CA TRP A 265 9.20 -18.90 -0.60
C TRP A 265 9.59 -18.77 -2.08
N VAL A 266 8.84 -19.37 -3.00
CA VAL A 266 9.16 -19.40 -4.43
C VAL A 266 8.70 -18.10 -5.13
N PRO A 267 9.55 -17.44 -5.95
CA PRO A 267 9.18 -16.23 -6.69
C PRO A 267 7.91 -16.38 -7.53
N LYS A 268 7.75 -17.49 -8.28
CA LYS A 268 6.51 -17.83 -9.01
C LYS A 268 5.25 -17.83 -8.12
N GLU A 269 5.33 -18.31 -6.88
CA GLU A 269 4.19 -18.29 -5.95
C GLU A 269 3.90 -16.87 -5.43
N LYS A 270 4.95 -16.05 -5.23
CA LYS A 270 4.77 -14.63 -4.88
C LYS A 270 4.10 -13.85 -6.01
N LEU A 271 4.54 -14.08 -7.26
CA LEU A 271 3.88 -13.54 -8.45
C LEU A 271 2.42 -14.00 -8.55
N ALA A 272 2.13 -15.28 -8.31
CA ALA A 272 0.76 -15.78 -8.28
C ALA A 272 -0.12 -15.04 -7.25
N CYS A 273 0.40 -14.68 -6.07
CA CYS A 273 -0.33 -13.85 -5.10
C CYS A 273 -0.63 -12.44 -5.66
N ILE A 274 0.34 -11.79 -6.32
CA ILE A 274 0.15 -10.48 -6.97
C ILE A 274 -0.88 -10.57 -8.11
N THR A 275 -0.84 -11.63 -8.90
CA THR A 275 -1.78 -11.92 -9.99
C THR A 275 -3.19 -12.18 -9.47
N ARG A 276 -3.37 -12.92 -8.35
CA ARG A 276 -4.68 -13.09 -7.71
C ARG A 276 -5.22 -11.80 -7.12
N CYS A 277 -4.40 -11.04 -6.37
CA CYS A 277 -4.75 -9.71 -5.88
C CYS A 277 -5.25 -8.80 -7.01
N SER A 278 -4.51 -8.76 -8.11
CA SER A 278 -4.88 -7.99 -9.31
C SER A 278 -6.22 -8.46 -9.88
N LYS A 279 -6.44 -9.78 -10.01
CA LYS A 279 -7.72 -10.34 -10.46
C LYS A 279 -8.88 -10.01 -9.51
N HIS A 280 -8.65 -9.91 -8.21
CA HIS A 280 -9.66 -9.42 -7.26
C HIS A 280 -9.98 -7.94 -7.47
N ILE A 281 -8.96 -7.09 -7.73
CA ILE A 281 -9.14 -5.67 -8.11
C ILE A 281 -9.96 -5.53 -9.39
N PHE A 282 -9.62 -6.25 -10.47
CA PHE A 282 -10.38 -6.21 -11.72
C PHE A 282 -11.85 -6.59 -11.54
N ASN A 283 -12.14 -7.56 -10.66
CA ASN A 283 -13.52 -7.93 -10.33
C ASN A 283 -14.23 -6.84 -9.49
N ALA A 284 -13.55 -6.21 -8.53
CA ALA A 284 -14.09 -5.12 -7.71
C ALA A 284 -14.51 -3.91 -8.57
N ILE A 285 -13.63 -3.48 -9.48
CA ILE A 285 -13.91 -2.37 -10.42
C ILE A 285 -15.04 -2.76 -11.38
N LYS A 286 -15.04 -3.99 -11.91
CA LYS A 286 -16.08 -4.48 -12.84
C LYS A 286 -17.48 -4.50 -12.19
N VAL A 287 -17.59 -4.88 -10.92
CA VAL A 287 -18.88 -4.84 -10.20
C VAL A 287 -19.30 -3.40 -9.91
N SER A 288 -18.36 -2.53 -9.54
CA SER A 288 -18.63 -1.10 -9.24
C SER A 288 -19.06 -0.31 -10.47
N LYS A 289 -18.24 -0.30 -11.54
CA LYS A 289 -18.53 0.46 -12.78
C LYS A 289 -19.54 -0.22 -13.71
N LYS A 290 -19.80 -1.52 -13.54
CA LYS A 290 -20.54 -2.41 -14.47
C LYS A 290 -19.92 -2.51 -15.87
N GLU A 291 -18.69 -2.04 -16.05
CA GLU A 291 -17.92 -2.02 -17.29
C GLU A 291 -16.59 -2.80 -17.13
N ALA A 292 -15.87 -3.00 -18.24
CA ALA A 292 -14.52 -3.56 -18.17
C ALA A 292 -13.55 -2.50 -17.62
N ALA A 293 -12.79 -2.85 -16.58
CA ALA A 293 -11.82 -1.94 -15.98
C ALA A 293 -10.67 -1.61 -16.95
N SER A 294 -10.31 -0.34 -17.03
CA SER A 294 -9.15 0.14 -17.79
C SER A 294 -7.85 0.05 -16.97
N ALA A 295 -6.70 0.29 -17.61
CA ALA A 295 -5.43 0.42 -16.90
C ALA A 295 -5.40 1.65 -15.97
N ASP A 296 -6.09 2.73 -16.37
CA ASP A 296 -6.22 3.96 -15.59
C ASP A 296 -7.09 3.76 -14.34
N ASP A 297 -8.06 2.84 -14.38
CA ASP A 297 -8.83 2.41 -13.21
C ASP A 297 -8.01 1.47 -12.28
N PHE A 298 -7.13 0.66 -12.86
CA PHE A 298 -6.41 -0.40 -12.15
C PHE A 298 -5.33 0.13 -11.21
N LEU A 299 -4.44 1.01 -11.69
CA LEU A 299 -3.27 1.45 -10.91
C LEU A 299 -3.64 2.23 -9.64
N PRO A 300 -4.59 3.19 -9.65
CA PRO A 300 -5.03 3.86 -8.42
C PRO A 300 -5.65 2.89 -7.41
N THR A 301 -6.43 1.92 -7.90
CA THR A 301 -7.01 0.87 -7.05
C THR A 301 -5.91 0.00 -6.42
N LEU A 302 -4.86 -0.38 -7.16
CA LEU A 302 -3.72 -1.13 -6.63
C LEU A 302 -2.94 -0.32 -5.57
N ILE A 303 -2.71 0.98 -5.81
CA ILE A 303 -2.10 1.89 -4.83
C ILE A 303 -2.92 1.90 -3.53
N TYR A 304 -4.24 2.03 -3.64
CA TYR A 304 -5.15 2.01 -2.49
C TYR A 304 -5.10 0.67 -1.72
N ILE A 305 -5.13 -0.48 -2.41
CA ILE A 305 -4.98 -1.80 -1.79
C ILE A 305 -3.64 -1.92 -1.05
N VAL A 306 -2.53 -1.46 -1.62
CA VAL A 306 -1.21 -1.48 -0.95
C VAL A 306 -1.19 -0.56 0.27
N LEU A 307 -1.82 0.62 0.21
CA LEU A 307 -1.95 1.54 1.34
C LEU A 307 -2.76 0.92 2.50
N LYS A 308 -3.88 0.26 2.20
CA LYS A 308 -4.71 -0.42 3.22
C LYS A 308 -4.05 -1.68 3.78
N ALA A 309 -3.38 -2.47 2.93
CA ALA A 309 -2.77 -3.74 3.33
C ALA A 309 -1.48 -3.57 4.15
N ASN A 310 -0.69 -2.53 3.87
CA ASN A 310 0.68 -2.33 4.37
C ASN A 310 1.51 -3.64 4.40
N PRO A 311 1.76 -4.26 3.24
CA PRO A 311 2.31 -5.62 3.16
C PRO A 311 3.65 -5.78 3.90
N PRO A 312 3.85 -6.86 4.67
CA PRO A 312 5.09 -7.08 5.38
C PRO A 312 6.25 -7.30 4.40
N ARG A 313 7.41 -6.69 4.71
CA ARG A 313 8.68 -6.85 3.96
C ARG A 313 8.53 -6.58 2.45
N LEU A 314 7.73 -5.57 2.08
CA LEU A 314 7.33 -5.28 0.70
C LEU A 314 8.51 -5.02 -0.26
N GLN A 315 9.51 -4.24 0.17
CA GLN A 315 10.70 -3.96 -0.63
C GLN A 315 11.59 -5.21 -0.74
N SER A 316 11.79 -5.98 0.33
CA SER A 316 12.47 -7.29 0.25
C SER A 316 11.77 -8.25 -0.71
N ASN A 317 10.43 -8.30 -0.72
CA ASN A 317 9.67 -9.16 -1.64
C ASN A 317 9.85 -8.73 -3.11
N ILE A 318 9.76 -7.44 -3.42
CA ILE A 318 9.98 -6.90 -4.77
C ILE A 318 11.41 -7.17 -5.24
N GLN A 319 12.40 -6.91 -4.39
CA GLN A 319 13.81 -7.15 -4.67
C GLN A 319 14.10 -8.65 -4.86
N TYR A 320 13.51 -9.51 -4.04
CA TYR A 320 13.64 -10.96 -4.14
C TYR A 320 13.10 -11.49 -5.48
N ILE A 321 11.89 -11.07 -5.89
CA ILE A 321 11.33 -11.42 -7.20
C ILE A 321 12.24 -10.92 -8.33
N THR A 322 12.67 -9.64 -8.29
CA THR A 322 13.56 -9.04 -9.30
C THR A 322 14.90 -9.79 -9.45
N ARG A 323 15.45 -10.32 -8.35
CA ARG A 323 16.76 -10.99 -8.33
C ARG A 323 16.69 -12.48 -8.69
N PHE A 324 15.58 -13.16 -8.41
CA PHE A 324 15.51 -14.63 -8.39
C PHE A 324 14.33 -15.26 -9.13
N CYS A 325 13.39 -14.49 -9.68
CA CYS A 325 12.40 -15.01 -10.62
C CYS A 325 13.04 -15.25 -11.99
N ASN A 326 12.60 -16.28 -12.71
CA ASN A 326 12.91 -16.45 -14.13
C ASN A 326 12.61 -15.14 -14.93
N PRO A 327 13.60 -14.54 -15.61
CA PRO A 327 13.41 -13.29 -16.34
C PRO A 327 12.36 -13.36 -17.46
N SER A 328 12.16 -14.52 -18.09
CA SER A 328 11.14 -14.62 -19.16
C SER A 328 9.74 -14.31 -18.64
N ARG A 329 9.39 -14.82 -17.44
CA ARG A 329 8.12 -14.58 -16.73
C ARG A 329 7.93 -13.11 -16.32
N LEU A 330 9.01 -12.36 -16.11
CA LEU A 330 8.95 -10.93 -15.81
C LEU A 330 8.84 -10.06 -17.07
N MET A 331 9.39 -10.53 -18.21
CA MET A 331 9.36 -9.79 -19.47
C MET A 331 8.18 -10.14 -20.39
N SER A 332 7.47 -11.25 -20.15
CA SER A 332 6.24 -11.61 -20.88
C SER A 332 5.18 -12.24 -19.97
N GLY A 333 3.90 -12.03 -20.32
CA GLY A 333 2.76 -12.59 -19.59
C GLY A 333 2.08 -11.63 -18.61
N GLU A 334 1.01 -12.11 -17.96
CA GLU A 334 0.22 -11.32 -17.01
C GLU A 334 0.98 -11.03 -15.70
N ASP A 335 1.78 -11.99 -15.22
CA ASP A 335 2.56 -11.89 -13.98
C ASP A 335 3.51 -10.68 -14.03
N GLY A 336 4.25 -10.51 -15.14
CA GLY A 336 5.17 -9.38 -15.35
C GLY A 336 4.46 -8.03 -15.42
N TYR A 337 3.25 -7.97 -16.01
CA TYR A 337 2.43 -6.76 -16.04
C TYR A 337 1.98 -6.36 -14.63
N TYR A 338 1.43 -7.29 -13.84
CA TYR A 338 0.98 -7.00 -12.48
C TYR A 338 2.15 -6.67 -11.54
N PHE A 339 3.28 -7.36 -11.66
CA PHE A 339 4.51 -7.04 -10.91
C PHE A 339 5.04 -5.64 -11.23
N THR A 340 5.04 -5.25 -12.51
CA THR A 340 5.44 -3.91 -12.93
C THR A 340 4.52 -2.84 -12.34
N ASN A 341 3.20 -3.07 -12.35
CA ASN A 341 2.24 -2.15 -11.73
C ASN A 341 2.42 -2.06 -10.20
N LEU A 342 2.74 -3.16 -9.50
CA LEU A 342 3.07 -3.13 -8.08
C LEU A 342 4.34 -2.28 -7.82
N CYS A 343 5.38 -2.43 -8.65
CA CYS A 343 6.59 -1.61 -8.55
C CYS A 343 6.28 -0.11 -8.78
N CYS A 344 5.43 0.22 -9.76
CA CYS A 344 4.95 1.58 -9.98
C CYS A 344 4.16 2.12 -8.79
N ALA A 345 3.25 1.32 -8.22
CA ALA A 345 2.45 1.70 -7.06
C ALA A 345 3.32 2.00 -5.83
N VAL A 346 4.33 1.18 -5.54
CA VAL A 346 5.28 1.43 -4.44
C VAL A 346 6.12 2.68 -4.70
N ALA A 347 6.66 2.85 -5.90
CA ALA A 347 7.44 4.04 -6.26
C ALA A 347 6.60 5.33 -6.22
N PHE A 348 5.29 5.25 -6.48
CA PHE A 348 4.34 6.34 -6.28
C PHE A 348 4.15 6.65 -4.80
N ILE A 349 3.85 5.66 -3.95
CA ILE A 349 3.67 5.82 -2.49
C ILE A 349 4.91 6.43 -1.81
N GLU A 350 6.12 6.06 -2.26
CA GLU A 350 7.37 6.65 -1.78
C GLU A 350 7.47 8.15 -2.06
N LYS A 351 6.95 8.62 -3.20
CA LYS A 351 7.07 10.00 -3.70
C LYS A 351 5.79 10.84 -3.61
N LEU A 352 4.71 10.26 -3.10
CA LEU A 352 3.38 10.85 -3.03
C LEU A 352 3.41 12.22 -2.33
N ASP A 353 2.94 13.25 -3.02
CA ASP A 353 2.86 14.62 -2.51
C ASP A 353 1.42 15.14 -2.52
N ALA A 354 1.22 16.37 -2.04
CA ALA A 354 -0.10 17.02 -2.03
C ALA A 354 -0.72 17.09 -3.43
N GLN A 355 0.10 17.41 -4.44
CA GLN A 355 -0.33 17.54 -5.83
C GLN A 355 -0.81 16.21 -6.41
N SER A 356 -0.17 15.10 -6.05
CA SER A 356 -0.56 13.74 -6.44
C SER A 356 -1.95 13.31 -5.93
N LEU A 357 -2.49 13.99 -4.91
CA LEU A 357 -3.84 13.78 -4.37
C LEU A 357 -4.80 14.94 -4.66
N ASN A 358 -4.41 15.90 -5.52
CA ASN A 358 -5.16 17.14 -5.79
C ASN A 358 -5.45 18.00 -4.54
N LEU A 359 -4.59 17.95 -3.53
CA LEU A 359 -4.70 18.72 -2.28
C LEU A 359 -3.75 19.92 -2.27
N SER A 360 -4.08 20.94 -1.46
CA SER A 360 -3.10 21.96 -1.10
C SER A 360 -2.02 21.40 -0.17
N SER A 361 -0.82 21.99 -0.19
CA SER A 361 0.27 21.59 0.71
C SER A 361 -0.11 21.76 2.19
N GLU A 362 -0.97 22.73 2.51
CA GLU A 362 -1.43 22.99 3.88
C GLU A 362 -2.36 21.87 4.39
N GLU A 363 -3.33 21.45 3.57
CA GLU A 363 -4.22 20.31 3.89
C GLU A 363 -3.43 19.00 4.02
N PHE A 364 -2.46 18.77 3.14
CA PHE A 364 -1.60 17.58 3.19
C PHE A 364 -0.81 17.49 4.50
N GLU A 365 -0.18 18.59 4.94
CA GLU A 365 0.54 18.64 6.22
C GLU A 365 -0.40 18.54 7.44
N LEU A 366 -1.64 19.06 7.35
CA LEU A 366 -2.66 18.88 8.40
C LEU A 366 -3.07 17.40 8.56
N TYR A 367 -3.22 16.66 7.45
CA TYR A 367 -3.49 15.22 7.50
C TYR A 367 -2.25 14.42 7.95
N MET A 368 -1.05 14.74 7.44
CA MET A 368 0.20 14.08 7.82
C MET A 368 0.60 14.29 9.28
N SER A 369 0.27 15.44 9.86
CA SER A 369 0.44 15.71 11.30
C SER A 369 -0.68 15.14 12.17
N GLY A 370 -1.71 14.54 11.55
CA GLY A 370 -2.88 13.96 12.23
C GLY A 370 -3.82 14.98 12.87
N GLN A 371 -3.65 16.28 12.60
CA GLN A 371 -4.49 17.35 13.14
C GLN A 371 -5.86 17.46 12.43
N ALA A 372 -5.94 16.93 11.21
CA ALA A 372 -7.19 16.76 10.47
C ALA A 372 -7.37 15.31 10.04
N SER A 373 -8.60 14.93 9.69
CA SER A 373 -8.93 13.66 9.01
C SER A 373 -9.94 13.94 7.92
N PRO A 374 -9.85 13.33 6.71
CA PRO A 374 -10.76 13.64 5.61
C PRO A 374 -12.23 13.34 5.91
N ASN A 375 -12.49 12.40 6.83
CA ASN A 375 -13.84 12.02 7.24
C ASN A 375 -14.35 12.78 8.48
N TRP A 376 -13.65 13.85 8.90
CA TRP A 376 -14.06 14.68 10.03
C TRP A 376 -14.94 15.85 9.54
N PRO A 377 -16.16 16.03 10.09
CA PRO A 377 -16.99 17.18 9.74
C PRO A 377 -16.31 18.47 10.21
N GLN A 378 -15.83 19.27 9.26
CA GLN A 378 -15.21 20.58 9.47
C GLN A 378 -16.00 21.44 10.47
N PRO A 379 -15.50 21.64 11.71
CA PRO A 379 -16.12 22.58 12.64
C PRO A 379 -15.85 23.98 12.10
N ARG A 380 -16.89 24.69 11.66
CA ARG A 380 -16.77 26.10 11.27
C ARG A 380 -16.43 26.94 12.51
N GLY A 381 -15.13 27.07 12.78
CA GLY A 381 -14.54 27.91 13.81
C GLY A 381 -14.42 27.28 15.21
N ALA A 382 -13.32 26.58 15.49
CA ALA A 382 -12.64 26.62 16.79
C ALA A 382 -11.21 26.05 16.71
N SER A 383 -10.32 26.59 17.52
CA SER A 383 -8.88 26.37 17.59
C SER A 383 -8.39 24.92 17.68
N SER A 384 -7.29 24.66 16.96
CA SER A 384 -6.17 23.75 17.28
C SER A 384 -6.21 23.05 18.65
N CYS A 385 -6.33 21.72 18.66
CA CYS A 385 -5.94 20.86 19.79
C CYS A 385 -5.62 19.42 19.33
N SER A 386 -4.85 18.69 20.14
CA SER A 386 -4.09 17.49 19.74
C SER A 386 -4.86 16.16 19.81
N SER A 387 -4.69 15.35 18.77
CA SER A 387 -5.54 14.21 18.36
C SER A 387 -5.47 12.93 19.21
N GLY A 388 -5.02 13.01 20.47
CA GLY A 388 -4.92 11.87 21.37
C GLY A 388 -5.99 11.78 22.45
N SER A 389 -6.60 12.91 22.84
CA SER A 389 -7.54 12.99 23.98
C SER A 389 -8.96 13.41 23.59
N THR A 390 -9.18 13.86 22.35
CA THR A 390 -10.38 14.62 21.97
C THR A 390 -11.62 13.74 21.80
N THR A 391 -11.49 12.53 21.27
CA THR A 391 -12.65 11.65 21.02
C THR A 391 -13.47 11.34 22.27
N GLN A 392 -12.83 11.13 23.43
CA GLN A 392 -13.54 10.89 24.69
C GLN A 392 -14.18 12.17 25.25
N ALA A 393 -13.54 13.33 25.04
CA ALA A 393 -14.09 14.62 25.44
C ALA A 393 -15.31 15.00 24.58
N ASP A 394 -15.19 14.90 23.25
CA ASP A 394 -16.25 15.21 22.29
C ASP A 394 -17.46 14.29 22.46
N LEU A 395 -17.25 12.98 22.67
CA LEU A 395 -18.34 12.06 23.02
C LEU A 395 -19.07 12.50 24.30
N SER A 396 -18.35 12.96 25.33
CA SER A 396 -19.00 13.47 26.56
C SER A 396 -19.74 14.80 26.36
N VAL A 397 -19.35 15.61 25.37
CA VAL A 397 -20.03 16.86 24.99
C VAL A 397 -21.28 16.55 24.17
N LEU A 398 -21.20 15.59 23.25
CA LEU A 398 -22.34 15.11 22.48
C LEU A 398 -23.39 14.44 23.37
N ASP A 399 -22.99 13.57 24.29
CA ASP A 399 -23.89 12.91 25.26
C ASP A 399 -24.63 13.92 26.15
N LYS A 400 -23.92 14.92 26.70
CA LYS A 400 -24.55 16.04 27.45
C LYS A 400 -25.51 16.86 26.58
N ARG A 401 -25.17 17.09 25.31
CA ARG A 401 -26.02 17.83 24.37
C ARG A 401 -27.27 17.03 24.00
N GLU A 402 -27.14 15.73 23.79
CA GLU A 402 -28.27 14.83 23.56
C GLU A 402 -29.17 14.74 24.79
N GLU A 403 -28.59 14.62 26.00
CA GLU A 403 -29.36 14.62 27.25
C GLU A 403 -30.12 15.94 27.45
N HIS A 404 -29.50 17.09 27.15
CA HIS A 404 -30.16 18.40 27.21
C HIS A 404 -31.31 18.51 26.21
N VAL A 405 -31.10 18.09 24.95
CA VAL A 405 -32.16 18.08 23.93
C VAL A 405 -33.30 17.13 24.33
N ARG A 406 -32.98 15.94 24.87
CA ARG A 406 -33.96 14.95 25.33
C ARG A 406 -34.77 15.44 26.54
N LYS A 407 -34.15 16.20 27.46
CA LYS A 407 -34.85 16.87 28.57
C LYS A 407 -35.76 17.99 28.06
N GLY A 408 -35.27 18.83 27.14
CA GLY A 408 -36.07 19.89 26.51
C GLY A 408 -37.30 19.34 25.77
N ALA A 409 -37.14 18.24 25.04
CA ALA A 409 -38.25 17.56 24.36
C ALA A 409 -39.32 17.06 25.33
N ARG A 410 -38.93 16.43 26.45
CA ARG A 410 -39.86 15.97 27.50
C ARG A 410 -40.55 17.12 28.25
N GLN A 411 -39.84 18.23 28.47
CA GLN A 411 -40.46 19.41 29.06
C GLN A 411 -41.52 19.98 28.12
N LEU A 412 -41.19 20.16 26.84
CA LEU A 412 -42.14 20.62 25.83
C LEU A 412 -43.34 19.67 25.67
N GLU A 413 -43.13 18.35 25.77
CA GLU A 413 -44.21 17.35 25.78
C GLU A 413 -45.15 17.54 26.98
N SER A 414 -44.62 17.76 28.19
CA SER A 414 -45.41 18.07 29.38
C SER A 414 -46.17 19.40 29.22
N ASP A 415 -45.46 20.46 28.80
CA ASP A 415 -46.03 21.79 28.62
C ASP A 415 -47.19 21.78 27.59
N LEU A 416 -47.08 20.95 26.53
CA LEU A 416 -48.11 20.80 25.51
C LEU A 416 -49.35 20.07 26.05
N ILE A 417 -49.15 19.04 26.90
CA ILE A 417 -50.24 18.31 27.56
C ILE A 417 -50.96 19.25 28.54
N ASP A 418 -50.22 19.95 29.40
CA ASP A 418 -50.78 20.89 30.37
C ASP A 418 -51.52 22.04 29.69
N TRP A 419 -50.98 22.60 28.60
CA TRP A 419 -51.67 23.59 27.78
C TRP A 419 -52.95 23.05 27.14
N THR A 420 -52.93 21.82 26.62
CA THR A 420 -54.11 21.18 26.02
C THR A 420 -55.23 21.02 27.05
N ASN A 421 -54.89 20.53 28.25
CA ASN A 421 -55.83 20.36 29.37
C ASN A 421 -56.41 21.72 29.85
N ASP A 422 -55.58 22.75 29.96
CA ASP A 422 -56.00 24.11 30.36
C ASP A 422 -56.93 24.75 29.31
N VAL A 423 -56.65 24.56 28.02
CA VAL A 423 -57.54 24.99 26.93
C VAL A 423 -58.86 24.23 26.96
N GLU A 424 -58.85 22.91 27.10
CA GLU A 424 -60.06 22.08 27.19
C GLU A 424 -60.92 22.48 28.40
N GLN A 425 -60.31 22.68 29.58
CA GLN A 425 -61.00 23.11 30.79
C GLN A 425 -61.61 24.53 30.64
N LYS A 426 -60.91 25.46 29.98
CA LYS A 426 -61.43 26.81 29.70
C LYS A 426 -62.59 26.80 28.71
N VAL A 427 -62.51 25.97 27.66
CA VAL A 427 -63.61 25.79 26.69
C VAL A 427 -64.83 25.15 27.37
N GLN A 428 -64.63 24.12 28.20
CA GLN A 428 -65.70 23.47 28.95
C GLN A 428 -66.37 24.44 29.96
N SER A 429 -65.58 25.20 30.71
CA SER A 429 -66.08 26.23 31.63
C SER A 429 -66.84 27.36 30.91
N ALA A 430 -66.38 27.76 29.71
CA ALA A 430 -67.10 28.70 28.86
C ALA A 430 -68.46 28.12 28.42
N LEU A 431 -68.48 26.87 27.91
CA LEU A 431 -69.71 26.17 27.53
C LEU A 431 -70.72 26.05 28.68
N GLU A 432 -70.26 25.71 29.88
CA GLU A 432 -71.10 25.61 31.08
C GLU A 432 -71.60 26.98 31.60
N SER A 433 -70.86 28.06 31.33
CA SER A 433 -71.27 29.43 31.67
C SER A 433 -72.40 29.99 30.79
N PHE A 434 -72.68 29.37 29.64
CA PHE A 434 -73.82 29.71 28.78
C PHE A 434 -75.03 28.82 29.11
N PRO A 435 -76.15 29.37 29.64
CA PRO A 435 -77.33 28.58 29.94
C PRO A 435 -78.02 28.10 28.65
N ALA A 436 -78.12 26.79 28.45
CA ALA A 436 -79.02 26.22 27.45
C ALA A 436 -80.48 26.51 27.85
N GLY A 437 -81.12 27.49 27.19
CA GLY A 437 -82.37 28.04 27.71
C GLY A 437 -83.22 28.92 26.79
N THR A 438 -83.56 28.44 25.58
CA THR A 438 -84.72 28.98 24.85
C THR A 438 -85.52 27.89 24.14
N GLN A 439 -86.50 27.33 24.85
CA GLN A 439 -87.54 26.47 24.30
C GLN A 439 -88.86 27.26 24.21
N PRO A 440 -89.50 27.38 23.03
CA PRO A 440 -90.85 27.95 22.93
C PRO A 440 -91.92 26.93 23.35
N PRO A 441 -93.06 27.36 23.94
CA PRO A 441 -94.09 26.47 24.46
C PRO A 441 -95.03 25.95 23.36
N ALA A 442 -95.61 24.76 23.59
CA ALA A 442 -96.63 24.18 22.71
C ALA A 442 -98.03 24.73 23.05
N GLY A 443 -98.76 25.21 22.02
CA GLY A 443 -100.15 25.63 22.13
C GLY A 443 -100.80 25.73 20.74
N THR A 444 -101.79 24.90 20.46
CA THR A 444 -102.45 24.79 19.15
C THR A 444 -103.52 25.86 18.94
N ALA A 445 -103.42 26.68 17.88
CA ALA A 445 -104.53 27.01 16.96
C ALA A 445 -104.13 28.02 15.86
N ALA A 446 -104.58 27.74 14.63
CA ALA A 446 -104.85 28.66 13.51
C ALA A 446 -103.70 29.49 12.85
N SER A 447 -103.61 29.29 11.53
CA SER A 447 -103.11 30.23 10.49
C SER A 447 -101.59 30.42 10.31
N GLU A 448 -101.16 30.25 9.05
CA GLU A 448 -99.88 30.66 8.45
C GLU A 448 -99.65 32.20 8.54
N PRO A 449 -98.41 32.75 8.35
CA PRO A 449 -97.28 32.18 7.60
C PRO A 449 -95.83 32.40 8.14
N ALA A 450 -94.87 31.79 7.43
CA ALA A 450 -93.42 32.06 7.36
C ALA A 450 -92.52 31.82 8.60
N PRO A 451 -91.47 30.97 8.49
CA PRO A 451 -90.37 30.88 9.46
C PRO A 451 -89.15 31.73 9.05
N ALA A 452 -88.67 32.58 9.95
CA ALA A 452 -87.35 33.21 9.85
C ALA A 452 -86.23 32.23 10.27
N ALA A 453 -85.06 32.34 9.67
CA ALA A 453 -83.96 31.40 9.83
C ALA A 453 -83.17 31.58 11.16
N PRO A 454 -82.65 30.50 11.76
CA PRO A 454 -81.61 30.58 12.78
C PRO A 454 -80.23 30.83 12.16
N SER A 455 -79.43 31.69 12.77
CA SER A 455 -78.15 32.19 12.24
C SER A 455 -77.05 31.12 12.21
N ALA A 456 -76.74 30.60 11.02
CA ALA A 456 -75.58 29.75 10.78
C ALA A 456 -74.33 30.62 10.46
N ILE A 457 -73.60 31.00 11.50
CA ILE A 457 -72.26 31.63 11.38
C ILE A 457 -71.16 30.56 11.31
N ASP A 458 -71.14 29.81 10.20
CA ASP A 458 -69.90 29.34 9.55
C ASP A 458 -70.24 28.64 8.22
N SER A 459 -70.64 29.45 7.25
CA SER A 459 -70.60 29.07 5.84
C SER A 459 -70.35 30.33 5.02
N GLU A 460 -69.35 30.27 4.14
CA GLU A 460 -68.97 31.31 3.17
C GLU A 460 -68.28 32.57 3.73
N ASN A 461 -67.06 32.43 4.26
CA ASN A 461 -66.07 33.52 4.24
C ASN A 461 -65.19 33.44 2.97
N VAL A 462 -65.80 33.77 1.82
CA VAL A 462 -65.05 34.24 0.65
C VAL A 462 -64.75 35.74 0.88
N GLU A 463 -63.67 36.25 0.26
CA GLU A 463 -63.18 37.64 0.39
C GLU A 463 -62.45 37.96 1.71
N ASN A 464 -61.13 37.71 1.71
CA ASN A 464 -60.21 38.53 2.51
C ASN A 464 -58.89 38.71 1.73
N GLU A 465 -58.92 39.58 0.71
CA GLU A 465 -57.71 40.05 0.06
C GLU A 465 -56.93 40.96 1.02
N LEU A 466 -55.81 40.46 1.58
CA LEU A 466 -54.62 41.23 2.02
C LEU A 466 -53.56 40.34 2.74
N LEU A 467 -53.29 39.14 2.21
CA LEU A 467 -52.15 38.32 2.67
C LEU A 467 -50.94 38.52 1.74
N PRO A 468 -49.71 38.69 2.29
CA PRO A 468 -48.51 38.85 1.47
C PRO A 468 -48.17 37.58 0.69
N PRO A 469 -47.66 37.67 -0.55
CA PRO A 469 -47.44 36.53 -1.41
C PRO A 469 -46.32 35.60 -0.90
N PRO A 470 -46.42 34.28 -1.16
CA PRO A 470 -45.43 33.30 -0.72
C PRO A 470 -44.08 33.47 -1.45
N LEU A 471 -42.98 33.30 -0.71
CA LEU A 471 -41.61 33.40 -1.24
C LEU A 471 -41.31 32.23 -2.20
N GLN A 472 -40.72 32.54 -3.35
CA GLN A 472 -40.25 31.56 -4.33
C GLN A 472 -38.72 31.40 -4.29
N PRO A 473 -38.18 30.19 -4.53
CA PRO A 473 -36.74 29.95 -4.51
C PRO A 473 -36.04 30.58 -5.72
N GLN A 474 -34.96 31.33 -5.48
CA GLN A 474 -34.11 31.87 -6.54
C GLN A 474 -33.14 30.79 -7.08
N VAL A 475 -33.09 30.65 -8.40
CA VAL A 475 -32.07 29.87 -9.09
C VAL A 475 -30.85 30.78 -9.30
N PHE A 476 -29.71 30.41 -8.70
CA PHE A 476 -28.47 31.18 -8.85
C PHE A 476 -27.80 30.84 -10.19
N ALA A 477 -27.62 31.85 -11.04
CA ALA A 477 -26.81 31.76 -12.25
C ALA A 477 -25.69 32.80 -12.16
N GLY A 478 -24.50 32.35 -11.80
CA GLY A 478 -23.31 33.16 -11.54
C GLY A 478 -22.21 32.29 -10.93
#